data_AF-I2QC93-F1
#
_entry.id   AF-I2QC93-F1
#
_cell.length_a   1.000
_cell.length_b   1.000
_cell.length_c   1.000
_cell.angle_alpha   90.00
_cell.angle_beta   90.00
_cell.angle_gamma   90.00
#
_symmetry.space_group_name_H-M   'P 1'
#
loop_
_entity.id
_entity.type
_entity.pdbx_description
1 polymer ?
#
loop_
_entity_poly.entity_id
_entity_poly.type
_entity_poly.pdbx_seq_one_letter_code
_entity_poly.pdbx_strand_id
1 'polypeptide(L)' 'MDAKSAARFKWHIERVIEELSLALTLAKEASPADEFLSLRMSVGDIISQIDAVLQDNIYKDHPGLDGMKD' A
#
# COMPACT_ATOMS: atom_id res chain seq x y z
N MET A 1 2.72 7.87 17.46
CA MET A 1 2.52 6.41 17.71
C MET A 1 3.79 5.85 18.36
N ASP A 2 3.74 4.79 19.19
CA ASP A 2 4.98 4.14 19.65
C ASP A 2 5.60 3.26 18.55
N ALA A 3 6.90 2.97 18.64
CA ALA A 3 7.65 2.26 17.59
C ALA A 3 7.09 0.86 17.27
N LYS A 4 6.57 0.14 18.28
CA LYS A 4 6.01 -1.21 18.09
C LYS A 4 4.69 -1.15 17.35
N SER A 5 3.83 -0.21 17.72
CA SER A 5 2.56 0.05 17.03
C SER A 5 2.80 0.52 15.59
N ALA A 6 3.80 1.39 15.38
CA ALA A 6 4.19 1.88 14.06
C ALA A 6 4.70 0.76 13.15
N ALA A 7 5.59 -0.10 13.64
CA ALA A 7 6.08 -1.27 12.90
C ALA A 7 4.94 -2.23 12.53
N ARG A 8 3.99 -2.48 13.45
CA ARG A 8 2.82 -3.32 13.17
C ARG A 8 1.91 -2.69 12.11
N PHE A 9 1.67 -1.39 12.18
CA PHE A 9 0.86 -0.69 11.18
C PHE A 9 1.52 -0.75 9.79
N LYS A 10 2.82 -0.46 9.70
CA LYS A 10 3.60 -0.61 8.47
C LYS A 10 3.45 -2.01 7.87
N TRP A 11 3.65 -3.05 8.67
CA TRP A 11 3.52 -4.44 8.22
C TRP A 11 2.12 -4.77 7.67
N HIS A 12 1.06 -4.28 8.32
CA HIS A 12 -0.30 -4.47 7.81
C HIS A 12 -0.52 -3.77 6.48
N ILE A 13 0.00 -2.56 6.32
CA ILE A 13 -0.07 -1.81 5.08
C ILE A 13 0.67 -2.52 3.95
N GLU A 14 1.88 -3.00 4.19
CA GLU A 14 2.67 -3.74 3.19
C GLU A 14 1.91 -4.97 2.69
N ARG A 15 1.28 -5.74 3.59
CA ARG A 15 0.42 -6.87 3.21
C ARG A 15 -0.79 -6.46 2.38
N VAL A 16 -1.44 -5.34 2.70
CA VAL A 16 -2.56 -4.83 1.91
C VAL A 16 -2.11 -4.46 0.50
N ILE A 17 -0.94 -3.81 0.35
CA ILE A 17 -0.38 -3.46 -0.96
C ILE A 17 -0.07 -4.72 -1.78
N GLU A 18 0.50 -5.76 -1.16
CA GLU A 18 0.74 -7.06 -1.79
C GLU A 18 -0.57 -7.71 -2.28
N GLU A 19 -1.59 -7.79 -1.42
CA GLU A 19 -2.88 -8.39 -1.75
C GLU A 19 -3.61 -7.61 -2.87
N LEU A 20 -3.58 -6.27 -2.83
CA LEU A 20 -4.14 -5.43 -3.89
C LEU A 20 -3.40 -5.61 -5.22
N SER A 21 -2.07 -5.74 -5.18
CA SER A 21 -1.26 -5.98 -6.37
C SER A 21 -1.55 -7.35 -7.00
N LEU A 22 -1.76 -8.37 -6.16
CA LEU A 22 -2.21 -9.69 -6.61
C LEU A 22 -3.61 -9.62 -7.23
N ALA A 23 -4.54 -8.94 -6.58
CA ALA A 23 -5.90 -8.75 -7.10
C ALA A 23 -5.90 -8.05 -8.47
N LEU A 24 -5.06 -7.03 -8.66
CA LEU A 24 -4.88 -6.38 -9.96
C LEU A 24 -4.30 -7.33 -11.01
N THR A 25 -3.38 -8.20 -10.63
CA THR A 25 -2.81 -9.20 -11.56
C THR A 25 -3.90 -10.15 -12.05
N LEU A 26 -4.73 -10.66 -11.15
CA LEU A 26 -5.86 -11.52 -11.49
C LEU A 26 -6.93 -10.78 -12.31
N ALA A 27 -7.25 -9.54 -11.95
CA ALA A 27 -8.22 -8.72 -12.69
C ALA A 27 -7.76 -8.43 -14.12
N LYS A 28 -6.46 -8.23 -14.33
CA LYS A 28 -5.90 -8.04 -15.68
C LYS A 28 -6.16 -9.23 -16.60
N GLU A 29 -6.17 -10.44 -16.05
CA GLU A 29 -6.41 -11.69 -16.79
C GLU A 29 -7.90 -11.96 -17.01
N ALA A 30 -8.77 -11.48 -16.13
CA ALA A 30 -10.19 -11.82 -16.10
C ALA A 30 -11.13 -10.72 -16.65
N SER A 31 -10.69 -9.47 -16.73
CA SER A 31 -11.54 -8.32 -17.03
C SER A 31 -11.28 -7.69 -18.41
N PRO A 32 -12.30 -7.06 -19.02
CA PRO A 32 -12.11 -6.15 -20.14
C PRO A 32 -11.11 -5.03 -19.82
N ALA A 33 -10.41 -4.54 -20.85
CA ALA A 33 -9.29 -3.60 -20.67
C ALA A 33 -9.70 -2.25 -20.04
N ASP A 34 -10.90 -1.77 -20.35
CA ASP A 34 -11.48 -0.54 -19.82
C ASP A 34 -11.90 -0.68 -18.34
N GLU A 35 -12.54 -1.79 -17.98
CA GLU A 35 -12.87 -2.12 -16.58
C GLU A 35 -11.60 -2.31 -15.76
N PHE A 36 -10.60 -3.04 -16.30
CA PHE A 36 -9.30 -3.20 -15.64
C PHE A 36 -8.59 -1.86 -15.45
N LEU A 37 -8.63 -0.97 -16.44
CA LEU A 37 -8.01 0.35 -16.32
C LEU A 37 -8.65 1.17 -15.19
N SER A 38 -9.98 1.15 -15.08
CA SER A 38 -10.70 1.83 -14.00
C SER A 38 -10.34 1.27 -12.62
N LEU A 39 -10.27 -0.06 -12.50
CA LEU A 39 -9.86 -0.73 -11.27
C LEU A 39 -8.40 -0.38 -10.90
N ARG A 40 -7.49 -0.41 -11.87
CA ARG A 40 -6.09 -0.06 -11.67
C ARG A 40 -5.90 1.36 -11.17
N MET A 41 -6.66 2.32 -11.71
CA MET A 41 -6.62 3.71 -11.23
C MET A 41 -7.11 3.80 -9.78
N SER A 42 -8.26 3.20 -9.48
CA SER A 42 -8.83 3.22 -8.12
C SER A 42 -7.88 2.61 -7.08
N VAL A 43 -7.24 1.48 -7.40
CA VAL A 43 -6.25 0.83 -6.51
C VAL A 43 -4.98 1.67 -6.37
N GLY A 44 -4.51 2.28 -7.45
CA GLY A 44 -3.36 3.20 -7.41
C GLY A 44 -3.61 4.41 -6.50
N ASP A 45 -4.83 4.96 -6.52
CA ASP A 45 -5.23 6.08 -5.65
C ASP A 45 -5.25 5.65 -4.17
N ILE A 46 -5.74 4.44 -3.87
CA ILE A 46 -5.73 3.88 -2.52
C ILE A 46 -4.29 3.73 -2.00
N ILE A 47 -3.39 3.15 -2.81
CA ILE A 47 -1.98 2.99 -2.44
C ILE A 47 -1.34 4.36 -2.19
N SER A 48 -1.60 5.34 -3.05
CA SER A 48 -1.06 6.70 -2.89
C SER A 48 -1.54 7.38 -1.59
N GLN A 49 -2.81 7.18 -1.21
CA GLN A 49 -3.34 7.70 0.05
C GLN A 49 -2.72 7.00 1.27
N ILE A 50 -2.50 5.69 1.17
CA ILE A 50 -1.81 4.91 2.20
C ILE A 50 -0.38 5.40 2.40
N ASP A 51 0.37 5.64 1.31
CA ASP A 51 1.73 6.16 1.37
C ASP A 51 1.79 7.53 2.05
N ALA A 52 0.84 8.43 1.75
CA ALA A 52 0.74 9.71 2.43
C ALA A 52 0.50 9.55 3.94
N VAL A 53 -0.38 8.62 4.34
CA VAL A 53 -0.63 8.32 5.76
C VAL A 53 0.62 7.78 6.46
N LEU A 54 1.38 6.90 5.81
CA LEU A 54 2.64 6.38 6.34
C LEU A 54 3.69 7.49 6.51
N GLN A 55 3.83 8.36 5.50
CA GLN A 55 4.76 9.48 5.53
C GLN A 55 4.45 10.43 6.70
N ASP A 56 3.18 10.81 6.85
CA ASP A 56 2.75 11.81 7.82
C ASP A 56 2.74 11.28 9.26
N ASN A 57 2.40 10.00 9.46
CA ASN A 57 2.12 9.45 10.79
C ASN A 57 3.17 8.46 11.30
N ILE A 58 4.04 7.95 10.44
CA ILE A 58 5.06 6.97 10.81
C ILE A 58 6.45 7.49 10.51
N TYR A 59 6.79 7.76 9.26
CA TYR A 59 8.18 8.01 8.88
C TYR A 59 8.73 9.32 9.44
N LYS A 60 7.87 10.33 9.66
CA LYS A 60 8.24 11.56 10.37
C LYS A 60 8.74 11.33 11.80
N ASP A 61 8.09 10.42 12.54
CA ASP A 61 8.38 10.17 13.96
C ASP A 61 9.32 8.96 14.16
N HIS A 62 9.36 8.05 13.18
CA HIS A 62 10.12 6.80 13.19
C HIS A 62 10.86 6.61 11.85
N PRO A 63 11.85 7.46 11.53
CA PRO A 63 12.52 7.45 10.23
C PRO A 63 13.26 6.13 9.94
N GLY A 64 13.65 5.37 10.96
CA GLY A 64 14.25 4.04 10.80
C GLY A 64 13.28 2.96 10.27
N LEU A 65 11.99 3.27 10.17
CA LEU A 65 11.01 2.42 9.50
C LEU A 65 10.86 2.76 8.01
N ASP A 66 11.35 3.92 7.57
CA ASP A 66 11.41 4.27 6.14
C ASP A 66 12.59 3.53 5.50
N GLY A 67 12.32 2.61 4.59
CA GLY A 67 13.36 1.89 3.87
C GLY A 67 14.05 0.73 4.59
N MET A 68 13.42 0.09 5.58
CA MET A 68 13.77 -1.31 5.92
C MET A 68 13.42 -2.23 4.74
N LYS A 69 14.27 -2.20 3.71
CA LYS A 69 14.52 -3.29 2.78
C LYS A 69 15.57 -4.18 3.44
N ASP A 70 15.12 -5.08 4.32
CA ASP A 70 15.89 -6.29 4.62
C ASP A 70 15.51 -7.37 3.61
#